data_AF-A0A524HHM1-F1
#
_entry.id   AF-A0A524HHM1-F1
#
_cell.length_a   1.000
_cell.length_b   1.000
_cell.length_c   1.000
_cell.angle_alpha   90.00
_cell.angle_beta   90.00
_cell.angle_gamma   90.00
#
_symmetry.space_group_name_H-M   'P 1'
#
loop_
_entity.id
_entity.type
_entity.pdbx_description
1 polymer ?
#
loop_
_entity_poly.entity_id
_entity_poly.type
_entity_poly.pdbx_seq_one_letter_code
_entity_poly.pdbx_strand_id
1 'polypeptide(L)'
;MYDFGIGLSGLTAAQNAMDVIGNNIANAATEGFHRQRLQLTPSYSAQNGSILIGGGVEIAGVTRMIDTLLEQEILRQNSTLEQLNQEYGTLRTVENAMGEFAAGGGLNAVIDNFFNS
;
A
#
# COMPACT_ATOMS: atom_id res chain seq x y z
N MET A 1 3.79 37.08 27.33
CA MET A 1 2.91 35.89 27.39
C MET A 1 3.13 34.99 26.17
N TYR A 2 4.38 34.89 25.67
CA TYR A 2 4.72 34.10 24.47
C TYR A 2 5.09 32.65 24.84
N ASP A 3 5.73 32.46 26.01
CA ASP A 3 6.16 31.14 26.50
C ASP A 3 5.01 30.17 26.76
N PHE A 4 3.85 30.65 27.20
CA PHE A 4 2.67 29.79 27.39
C PHE A 4 2.17 29.21 26.07
N GLY A 5 2.12 30.01 24.99
CA GLY A 5 1.73 29.54 23.67
C GLY A 5 2.72 28.54 23.08
N ILE A 6 4.02 28.79 23.27
CA ILE A 6 5.09 27.86 22.88
C ILE A 6 4.95 26.53 23.62
N GLY A 7 4.81 26.57 24.96
CA GLY A 7 4.65 25.38 25.79
C GLY A 7 3.38 24.59 25.45
N LEU A 8 2.26 25.29 25.23
CA LEU A 8 1.01 24.67 24.81
C LEU A 8 1.16 23.99 23.44
N SER A 9 1.78 24.65 22.46
CA SER A 9 2.01 24.08 21.13
C SER A 9 2.87 22.80 21.19
N GLY A 10 3.91 22.80 22.03
CA GLY A 10 4.76 21.63 22.25
C GLY A 10 4.00 20.46 22.90
N LEU A 11 3.17 20.75 23.91
CA LEU A 11 2.34 19.73 24.56
C LEU A 11 1.31 19.13 23.59
N THR A 12 0.65 19.97 22.80
CA THR A 12 -0.30 19.51 21.77
C THR A 12 0.39 18.67 20.70
N ALA A 13 1.58 19.07 20.24
CA ALA A 13 2.37 18.28 19.30
C ALA A 13 2.76 16.91 19.87
N ALA A 14 3.18 16.87 21.14
CA ALA A 14 3.53 15.63 21.84
C ALA A 14 2.32 14.69 21.99
N GLN A 15 1.14 15.21 22.34
CA GLN A 15 -0.09 14.42 22.42
C GLN A 15 -0.42 13.77 21.08
N ASN A 16 -0.42 14.54 19.98
CA ASN A 16 -0.67 14.00 18.65
C ASN A 16 0.38 12.96 18.23
N ALA A 17 1.65 13.15 18.63
CA ALA A 17 2.69 12.18 18.37
C ALA A 17 2.40 10.85 19.07
N MET A 18 1.93 10.89 20.32
CA MET A 18 1.52 9.69 21.06
C MET A 18 0.33 9.00 20.40
N ASP A 19 -0.63 9.74 19.87
CA ASP A 19 -1.78 9.16 19.15
C ASP A 19 -1.33 8.43 17.87
N VAL A 20 -0.40 9.00 17.11
CA VAL A 20 0.20 8.35 15.92
C VAL A 20 1.00 7.12 16.32
N ILE A 21 1.78 7.19 17.40
CA ILE A 21 2.53 6.04 17.93
C ILE A 21 1.57 4.93 18.36
N GLY A 22 0.49 5.27 19.06
CA GLY A 22 -0.54 4.32 19.49
C GLY A 22 -1.18 3.60 18.31
N ASN A 23 -1.57 4.35 17.27
CA ASN A 23 -2.11 3.77 16.03
C ASN A 23 -1.11 2.85 15.32
N ASN A 24 0.18 3.24 15.27
CA ASN A 24 1.22 2.41 14.69
C ASN A 24 1.42 1.10 15.44
N ILE A 25 1.41 1.14 16.78
CA ILE A 25 1.57 -0.06 17.62
C ILE A 25 0.35 -0.97 17.45
N ALA A 26 -0.86 -0.41 17.49
CA ALA A 26 -2.10 -1.17 17.38
C ALA A 26 -2.22 -1.92 16.04
N ASN A 27 -1.71 -1.34 14.95
CA ASN A 27 -1.79 -1.90 13.61
C ASN A 27 -0.46 -2.51 13.13
N ALA A 28 0.54 -2.68 14.01
CA ALA A 28 1.86 -3.16 13.63
C ALA A 28 1.84 -4.56 12.98
N ALA A 29 0.85 -5.39 13.34
CA ALA A 29 0.67 -6.73 12.80
C ALA A 29 -0.42 -6.81 11.71
N THR A 30 -1.00 -5.68 11.30
CA THR A 30 -2.03 -5.64 10.27
C THR A 30 -1.38 -5.65 8.89
N GLU A 31 -1.74 -6.64 8.07
CA GLU A 31 -1.24 -6.75 6.69
C GLU A 31 -1.60 -5.49 5.87
N GLY A 32 -0.65 -5.01 5.07
CA GLY A 32 -0.81 -3.78 4.28
C GLY A 32 -0.76 -2.47 5.09
N PHE A 33 -0.57 -2.53 6.41
CA PHE A 33 -0.39 -1.33 7.21
C PHE A 33 1.00 -0.71 6.97
N HIS A 34 1.02 0.60 6.74
CA HIS A 34 2.27 1.37 6.66
C HIS A 34 2.38 2.28 7.88
N ARG A 35 3.54 2.23 8.55
CA ARG A 35 3.84 3.08 9.69
C ARG A 35 3.67 4.55 9.32
N GLN A 36 2.99 5.31 10.15
CA GLN A 36 2.80 6.74 10.01
C GLN A 36 3.82 7.52 10.85
N ARG A 37 4.22 8.70 10.39
CA ARG A 37 5.12 9.60 11.11
C ARG A 37 4.52 11.01 11.14
N LEU A 38 4.38 11.56 12.34
CA LEU A 38 4.02 12.96 12.53
C LEU A 38 5.18 13.85 12.07
N GLN A 39 4.87 14.85 11.25
CA GLN A 39 5.82 15.84 10.78
C GLN A 39 5.59 17.16 11.51
N LEU A 40 6.64 17.65 12.15
CA LEU A 40 6.62 18.89 12.91
C LEU A 40 7.43 19.96 12.17
N THR A 41 6.94 21.18 12.19
CA THR A 41 7.61 22.36 11.63
C THR A 41 7.65 23.48 12.66
N PRO A 42 8.70 24.32 12.65
CA PRO A 42 8.72 25.50 13.49
C PRO A 42 7.57 26.44 13.11
N SER A 43 6.83 26.91 14.11
CA SER A 43 5.81 27.94 13.92
C SER A 43 6.48 29.31 13.77
N TYR A 44 5.81 30.24 13.07
CA TYR A 44 6.35 31.54 12.69
C TYR A 44 6.84 32.33 13.92
N SER A 45 8.09 32.80 13.86
CA SER A 45 8.69 33.63 14.92
C SER A 45 8.44 35.11 14.65
N ALA A 46 7.96 35.82 15.67
CA ALA A 46 7.78 37.27 15.59
C ALA A 46 9.09 37.97 15.94
N GLN A 47 9.51 38.93 15.12
CA GLN A 47 10.69 39.74 15.39
C GLN A 47 10.28 41.12 15.90
N ASN A 48 10.74 41.49 17.10
CA ASN A 48 10.56 42.84 17.65
C ASN A 48 11.94 43.47 17.84
N GLY A 49 12.35 44.30 16.87
CA GLY A 49 13.70 44.87 16.81
C GLY A 49 14.77 43.79 16.67
N SER A 50 15.71 43.76 17.62
CA SER A 50 16.81 42.77 17.65
C SER A 50 16.45 41.45 18.34
N ILE A 51 15.23 41.31 18.88
CA ILE A 51 14.80 40.15 19.65
C ILE A 51 13.91 39.25 18.76
N LEU A 52 14.33 38.00 18.60
CA LEU A 52 13.54 36.95 17.97
C LEU A 52 12.70 36.23 19.02
N ILE A 53 11.38 36.27 18.88
CA ILE A 53 10.45 35.55 19.74
C ILE A 53 10.07 34.25 19.01
N GLY A 54 10.43 33.10 19.58
CA GLY A 54 10.11 31.79 19.01
C GLY A 54 8.60 31.57 18.87
N GLY A 55 8.16 30.97 17.75
CA GLY A 55 6.74 30.72 17.48
C GLY A 55 6.19 29.41 18.05
N GLY A 56 7.05 28.54 18.57
CA GLY A 56 6.69 27.18 18.97
C GLY A 56 6.74 26.20 17.81
N VAL A 57 5.88 25.18 17.84
CA VAL A 57 5.84 24.09 16.86
C VAL A 57 4.44 23.92 16.30
N GLU A 58 4.38 23.54 15.02
CA GLU A 58 3.15 23.21 14.31
C GLU A 58 3.25 21.80 13.73
N ILE A 59 2.09 21.14 13.60
CA ILE A 59 1.99 19.85 12.92
C ILE A 59 1.78 20.12 11.43
N ALA A 60 2.82 19.85 10.63
CA ALA A 60 2.73 19.97 9.18
C ALA A 60 1.87 18.86 8.55
N GLY A 61 1.77 17.71 9.21
CA GLY A 61 0.93 16.59 8.78
C GLY A 61 1.43 15.24 9.28
N VAL A 62 0.83 14.17 8.74
CA VAL A 62 1.23 12.79 9.02
C VAL A 62 1.56 12.11 7.70
N THR A 63 2.79 11.63 7.55
CA THR A 63 3.26 10.95 6.35
C THR A 63 3.38 9.45 6.56
N ARG A 64 3.01 8.64 5.56
CA ARG A 64 3.25 7.19 5.56
C ARG A 64 4.72 6.91 5.24
N MET A 65 5.31 6.00 5.99
CA MET A 65 6.64 5.45 5.71
C MET A 65 6.48 4.26 4.79
N ILE A 66 6.80 4.46 3.50
CA ILE A 66 6.70 3.44 2.46
C ILE A 66 8.10 3.24 1.88
N ASP A 67 8.49 1.99 1.69
CA ASP A 67 9.64 1.64 0.86
C ASP A 67 9.16 1.56 -0.59
N THR A 68 9.47 2.57 -1.39
CA THR A 68 8.99 2.68 -2.77
C THR A 68 9.54 1.59 -3.68
N LEU A 69 10.72 1.05 -3.39
CA LEU A 69 11.30 -0.04 -4.16
C LEU A 69 10.58 -1.35 -3.86
N LEU A 70 10.35 -1.64 -2.58
CA LEU A 70 9.59 -2.82 -2.17
C LEU A 70 8.16 -2.79 -2.73
N GLU A 71 7.50 -1.63 -2.67
CA GLU A 71 6.15 -1.45 -3.22
C GLU A 71 6.10 -1.73 -4.72
N GLN A 72 7.08 -1.20 -5.48
CA GLN A 72 7.18 -1.46 -6.91
C GLN A 72 7.41 -2.94 -7.22
N GLU A 73 8.22 -3.63 -6.41
CA GLU A 73 8.48 -5.05 -6.56
C GLU A 73 7.23 -5.89 -6.29
N ILE A 74 6.47 -5.57 -5.23
CA ILE A 74 5.18 -6.21 -4.92
C ILE A 74 4.21 -6.04 -6.10
N LEU A 75 4.06 -4.82 -6.62
CA LEU A 75 3.19 -4.54 -7.77
C LEU A 75 3.61 -5.33 -9.02
N ARG A 76 4.92 -5.44 -9.29
CA ARG A 76 5.44 -6.22 -10.40
C ARG A 76 5.13 -7.71 -10.24
N GLN A 77 5.38 -8.27 -9.06
CA GLN A 77 5.14 -9.69 -8.79
C GLN A 77 3.66 -10.04 -8.88
N ASN A 78 2.77 -9.19 -8.35
CA ASN A 78 1.33 -9.36 -8.48
C ASN A 78 0.89 -9.36 -9.95
N SER A 79 1.41 -8.44 -10.77
CA SER A 79 1.11 -8.41 -12.21
C SER A 79 1.52 -9.71 -12.90
N THR A 80 2.71 -10.24 -12.59
CA THR A 80 3.19 -11.51 -13.16
C THR A 80 2.33 -12.69 -12.68
N LEU A 81 1.96 -12.72 -11.40
CA LEU A 81 1.13 -13.78 -10.82
C LEU A 81 -0.24 -13.83 -11.49
N GLU A 82 -0.88 -12.68 -11.71
CA GLU A 82 -2.17 -12.63 -12.39
C GLU A 82 -2.09 -13.04 -13.87
N GLN A 83 -1.01 -12.66 -14.56
CA GLN A 83 -0.76 -13.15 -15.92
C GLN A 83 -0.67 -14.68 -15.96
N LEU A 84 0.09 -15.28 -15.04
CA LEU A 84 0.24 -16.73 -14.94
C LEU A 84 -1.08 -17.43 -14.58
N ASN A 85 -1.89 -16.84 -13.69
CA ASN A 85 -3.22 -17.36 -13.36
C ASN A 85 -4.14 -17.39 -14.59
N GLN A 86 -4.10 -16.34 -15.41
CA GLN A 86 -4.89 -16.28 -16.64
C GLN A 86 -4.42 -17.29 -17.69
N GLU A 87 -3.11 -17.44 -17.86
CA GLU A 87 -2.52 -18.45 -18.74
C GLU A 87 -2.92 -19.86 -18.27
N TYR A 88 -2.76 -20.15 -16.98
CA TYR A 88 -3.16 -21.41 -16.38
C TYR A 88 -4.66 -21.71 -16.57
N GLY A 89 -5.53 -20.70 -16.38
CA GLY A 89 -6.96 -20.84 -16.64
C GLY A 89 -7.27 -21.19 -18.10
N THR A 90 -6.57 -20.54 -19.04
CA THR A 90 -6.69 -20.81 -20.48
C THR A 90 -6.24 -22.22 -20.83
N LEU A 91 -5.09 -22.66 -20.31
CA LEU A 91 -4.58 -24.01 -20.51
C LEU A 91 -5.55 -25.07 -19.96
N ARG A 92 -6.14 -24.84 -18.78
CA ARG A 92 -7.18 -25.73 -18.23
C ARG A 92 -8.41 -25.82 -19.13
N THR A 93 -8.83 -24.73 -19.77
CA THR A 93 -9.93 -24.79 -20.75
C THR A 93 -9.56 -25.65 -21.95
N VAL A 94 -8.33 -25.50 -22.46
CA VAL A 94 -7.82 -26.33 -23.57
C VAL A 94 -7.74 -27.80 -23.16
N GLU A 95 -7.20 -28.11 -21.98
CA GLU A 95 -7.12 -29.47 -21.43
C GLU A 95 -8.50 -30.08 -21.26
N ASN A 96 -9.48 -29.34 -20.74
CA ASN A 96 -10.85 -29.83 -20.60
C ASN A 96 -11.48 -30.14 -21.96
N ALA A 97 -11.33 -29.26 -22.96
CA ALA A 97 -11.81 -29.54 -24.31
C ALA A 97 -11.12 -30.79 -24.90
N MET A 98 -9.80 -30.93 -24.73
CA MET A 98 -9.03 -32.12 -25.14
C MET A 98 -9.41 -33.40 -24.38
N GLY A 99 -9.75 -33.30 -23.10
CA GLY A 99 -10.17 -34.42 -22.26
C GLY A 99 -11.60 -34.86 -22.54
N GLU A 100 -12.50 -33.90 -22.80
CA GLU A 100 -13.85 -34.17 -23.34
C GLU A 100 -13.74 -34.88 -24.68
N PHE A 101 -12.75 -34.50 -25.49
CA PHE A 101 -12.44 -35.26 -26.68
C PHE A 101 -11.99 -36.71 -26.34
N ALA A 102 -11.11 -36.95 -25.38
CA ALA A 102 -10.63 -38.31 -25.09
C ALA A 102 -11.73 -39.33 -24.64
N ALA A 103 -12.84 -38.87 -24.06
CA ALA A 103 -13.92 -39.72 -23.53
C ALA A 103 -14.97 -40.08 -24.61
N GLY A 104 -14.60 -40.92 -25.58
CA GLY A 104 -15.55 -41.62 -26.46
C GLY A 104 -16.27 -40.78 -27.53
N GLY A 105 -15.99 -39.48 -27.63
CA GLY A 105 -16.53 -38.54 -28.63
C GLY A 105 -15.49 -37.58 -29.19
N GLY A 106 -14.24 -38.03 -29.25
CA GLY A 106 -13.08 -37.16 -29.41
C GLY A 106 -12.87 -36.43 -30.69
N LEU A 107 -12.03 -35.41 -30.65
CA LEU A 107 -11.47 -34.77 -31.82
C LEU A 107 -10.94 -35.83 -32.79
N ASN A 108 -10.34 -36.92 -32.29
CA ASN A 108 -9.98 -38.06 -33.13
C ASN A 108 -11.22 -38.74 -33.76
N ALA A 109 -12.27 -39.05 -33.00
CA ALA A 109 -13.50 -39.66 -33.52
C ALA A 109 -14.29 -38.72 -34.46
N VAL A 110 -14.26 -37.41 -34.22
CA VAL A 110 -14.87 -36.38 -35.07
C VAL A 110 -14.06 -36.19 -36.36
N ILE A 111 -12.73 -36.18 -36.28
CA ILE A 111 -11.83 -36.15 -37.45
C ILE A 111 -11.99 -37.44 -38.26
N ASP A 112 -12.02 -38.60 -37.60
CA ASP A 112 -12.21 -39.90 -38.26
C ASP A 112 -13.58 -39.96 -38.96
N ASN A 113 -14.63 -39.41 -38.36
CA ASN A 113 -15.95 -39.30 -39.00
C ASN A 113 -15.98 -38.29 -40.16
N PHE A 114 -15.23 -37.18 -40.07
CA PHE A 114 -15.13 -36.18 -41.14
C PHE A 114 -14.41 -36.72 -42.38
N PHE A 115 -13.35 -37.51 -42.21
CA PHE A 115 -12.59 -38.09 -43.32
C PHE A 115 -13.17 -39.42 -43.85
N ASN A 116 -14.11 -40.06 -43.12
CA ASN A 116 -14.84 -41.25 -43.58
C ASN A 116 -16.23 -40.94 -44.19
N SER A 117 -16.59 -39.67 -44.35
CA SER A 117 -17.70 -39.18 -45.19
C SER A 117 -17.20 -38.69 -46.53
#